data_AF-A0A1C5HYD4-F1
#
_entry.id   AF-A0A1C5HYD4-F1
#
_cell.length_a   1.000
_cell.length_b   1.000
_cell.length_c   1.000
_cell.angle_alpha   90.00
_cell.angle_beta   90.00
_cell.angle_gamma   90.00
#
_symmetry.space_group_name_H-M   'P 1'
#
loop_
_entity.id
_entity.type
_entity.pdbx_description
1 polymer ?
#
loop_
_entity_poly.entity_id
_entity_poly.type
_entity_poly.pdbx_seq_one_letter_code
_entity_poly.pdbx_strand_id
1 'polypeptide(L)'
;MDSPRVDNQPLDRRLRRAVRFGAGCFVLAGAGHLAITAAARRRPPSTREAAAHRAMRAVPVRLLGHGHDMAALHQGFSVTMSLLAVGYGSLNLLALRAAPQAYQRDRSLTALNTAVAGAGFAISLAAFPTPPVVIFGAGLVAQLRALALTPGRRR
;
A
#
# COMPACT_ATOMS: atom_id res chain seq x y z
N MET A 1 11.85 19.35 38.15
CA MET A 1 11.90 18.66 36.83
C MET A 1 10.62 19.01 36.10
N ASP A 2 10.65 20.06 35.29
CA ASP A 2 9.52 20.40 34.42
C ASP A 2 9.42 19.34 33.32
N SER A 3 8.36 18.56 33.37
CA SER A 3 8.05 17.62 32.28
C SER A 3 7.85 18.45 31.01
N PRO A 4 8.57 18.17 29.91
CA PRO A 4 8.42 18.95 28.68
C PRO A 4 6.97 18.83 28.25
N ARG A 5 6.24 19.95 28.26
CA ARG A 5 4.89 20.05 27.71
C ARG A 5 4.94 19.44 26.31
N VAL A 6 4.35 18.26 26.15
CA VAL A 6 4.06 17.69 24.84
C VAL A 6 3.07 18.67 24.25
N ASP A 7 3.60 19.58 23.44
CA ASP A 7 2.84 20.64 22.81
C ASP A 7 1.71 19.98 21.99
N ASN A 8 0.50 19.99 22.55
CA ASN A 8 -0.68 19.33 22.02
C ASN A 8 -1.27 20.15 20.85
N GLN A 9 -0.40 20.74 20.03
CA GLN A 9 -0.86 21.45 18.86
C GLN A 9 -1.53 20.46 17.90
N PRO A 10 -2.78 20.72 17.50
CA PRO A 10 -3.48 19.85 16.59
C PRO A 10 -2.75 19.79 15.25
N LEU A 11 -2.68 18.58 14.67
CA LEU A 11 -2.12 18.38 13.35
C LEU A 11 -2.77 19.32 12.33
N ASP A 12 -1.94 20.01 11.53
CA ASP A 12 -2.41 20.84 10.43
C ASP A 12 -3.46 20.09 9.60
N ARG A 13 -4.61 20.74 9.37
CA ARG A 13 -5.77 20.08 8.74
C ARG A 13 -5.45 19.62 7.32
N ARG A 14 -4.58 20.34 6.60
CA ARG A 14 -4.20 19.99 5.22
C ARG A 14 -3.26 18.80 5.22
N LEU A 15 -2.26 18.78 6.11
CA LEU A 15 -1.36 17.64 6.30
C LEU A 15 -2.14 16.39 6.70
N ARG A 16 -3.05 16.50 7.68
CA ARG A 16 -3.94 15.40 8.10
C ARG A 16 -4.73 14.82 6.93
N ARG A 17 -5.35 15.68 6.11
CA ARG A 17 -6.15 15.25 4.95
C ARG A 17 -5.28 14.55 3.90
N ALA A 18 -4.10 15.09 3.62
CA ALA A 18 -3.17 14.52 2.66
C ALA A 18 -2.70 13.12 3.09
N VAL A 19 -2.24 12.96 4.33
CA VAL A 19 -1.82 11.65 4.88
C VAL A 19 -2.99 10.67 4.89
N ARG A 20 -4.18 11.09 5.35
CA ARG A 20 -5.37 10.22 5.39
C ARG A 20 -5.76 9.74 4.01
N PHE A 21 -5.77 10.63 3.02
CA PHE A 21 -6.12 10.29 1.65
C PHE A 21 -5.08 9.34 1.04
N GLY A 22 -3.79 9.67 1.16
CA GLY A 22 -2.70 8.82 0.67
C GLY A 22 -2.74 7.42 1.27
N ALA A 23 -2.91 7.30 2.59
CA ALA A 23 -3.08 6.01 3.27
C ALA A 23 -4.36 5.28 2.82
N GLY A 24 -5.45 6.02 2.62
CA GLY A 24 -6.72 5.48 2.11
C GLY A 24 -6.59 4.85 0.71
N CYS A 25 -5.76 5.43 -0.17
CA CYS A 25 -5.49 4.85 -1.49
C CYS A 25 -4.87 3.45 -1.39
N PHE A 26 -3.94 3.22 -0.46
CA PHE A 26 -3.36 1.89 -0.24
C PHE A 26 -4.36 0.88 0.31
N VAL A 27 -5.21 1.31 1.25
CA VAL A 27 -6.30 0.45 1.76
C VAL A 27 -7.26 0.08 0.62
N LEU A 28 -7.67 1.07 -0.17
CA LEU A 28 -8.58 0.85 -1.31
C LEU A 28 -7.98 -0.09 -2.35
N ALA A 29 -6.71 0.13 -2.74
CA ALA A 29 -6.01 -0.72 -3.69
C ALA A 29 -5.91 -2.17 -3.18
N GLY A 30 -5.44 -2.35 -1.94
CA GLY A 30 -5.25 -3.67 -1.35
C GLY A 30 -6.57 -4.42 -1.14
N ALA A 31 -7.60 -3.75 -0.64
CA ALA A 31 -8.92 -4.33 -0.43
C ALA A 31 -9.63 -4.63 -1.76
N GLY A 32 -9.52 -3.73 -2.74
CA GLY A 32 -10.06 -3.92 -4.08
C GLY A 32 -9.43 -5.12 -4.77
N HIS A 33 -8.10 -5.25 -4.73
CA HIS A 33 -7.37 -6.40 -5.27
C HIS A 33 -7.79 -7.71 -4.60
N LEU A 34 -7.96 -7.70 -3.28
CA LEU A 34 -8.40 -8.89 -2.52
C LEU A 34 -9.83 -9.28 -2.90
N ALA A 35 -10.74 -8.31 -2.99
CA ALA A 35 -12.13 -8.53 -3.36
C ALA A 35 -12.25 -9.08 -4.78
N ILE A 36 -11.50 -8.53 -5.74
CA ILE A 36 -11.47 -9.02 -7.12
C ILE A 36 -10.91 -10.45 -7.17
N THR A 37 -9.80 -10.71 -6.47
CA THR A 37 -9.19 -12.04 -6.39
C THR A 37 -10.16 -13.06 -5.79
N ALA A 38 -10.89 -12.70 -4.73
CA ALA A 38 -11.88 -13.56 -4.11
C ALA A 38 -13.10 -13.79 -5.02
N ALA A 39 -13.58 -12.75 -5.71
CA ALA A 39 -14.70 -12.84 -6.64
C ALA A 39 -14.37 -13.68 -7.88
N ALA A 40 -13.15 -13.53 -8.43
CA ALA A 40 -12.67 -14.30 -9.57
C ALA A 40 -12.70 -15.82 -9.31
N ARG A 41 -12.40 -16.25 -8.07
CA ARG A 41 -12.48 -17.68 -7.68
C ARG A 41 -13.89 -18.26 -7.66
N ARG A 42 -14.93 -17.41 -7.60
CA ARG A 42 -16.33 -17.87 -7.58
C ARG A 42 -16.89 -18.08 -8.98
N ARG A 43 -16.20 -17.60 -10.02
CA ARG A 43 -16.66 -17.71 -11.40
C ARG A 43 -16.00 -18.91 -12.09
N PRO A 44 -16.72 -19.64 -12.95
CA PRO A 44 -16.10 -20.65 -13.80
C PRO A 44 -15.00 -19.99 -14.66
N PRO A 45 -13.78 -20.55 -14.69
CA PRO A 45 -12.72 -19.99 -15.51
C PRO A 45 -13.05 -20.15 -16.99
N SER A 46 -12.75 -19.12 -17.77
CA SER A 46 -12.77 -19.23 -19.24
C SER A 46 -11.76 -20.27 -19.73
N THR A 47 -11.92 -20.75 -20.97
CA THR A 47 -11.00 -21.74 -21.55
C THR A 47 -9.54 -21.25 -21.56
N ARG A 48 -9.33 -19.94 -21.81
CA ARG A 48 -7.99 -19.32 -21.78
C ARG A 48 -7.42 -19.26 -20.36
N GLU A 49 -8.22 -18.85 -19.38
CA GLU A 49 -7.79 -18.82 -17.98
C GLU A 49 -7.46 -20.22 -17.46
N ALA A 50 -8.28 -21.22 -17.79
CA ALA A 50 -8.03 -22.62 -17.41
C ALA A 50 -6.73 -23.16 -18.04
N ALA A 51 -6.45 -22.82 -19.30
CA ALA A 51 -5.20 -23.18 -19.96
C ALA A 51 -3.99 -22.54 -19.30
N ALA A 52 -4.06 -21.24 -18.98
CA ALA A 52 -3.00 -20.53 -18.26
C ALA A 52 -2.75 -21.13 -16.88
N HIS A 53 -3.81 -21.43 -16.13
CA HIS A 53 -3.70 -22.05 -14.81
C HIS A 53 -3.06 -23.44 -14.87
N ARG A 54 -3.39 -24.25 -15.89
CA ARG A 54 -2.73 -25.56 -16.10
C ARG A 54 -1.25 -25.40 -16.41
N ALA A 55 -0.88 -24.45 -17.25
CA ALA A 55 0.53 -24.17 -17.56
C ALA A 55 1.31 -23.75 -16.31
N MET A 56 0.73 -22.90 -15.45
CA MET A 56 1.35 -22.53 -14.18
C MET A 56 1.51 -23.71 -13.21
N ARG A 57 0.50 -24.61 -13.15
CA ARG A 57 0.59 -25.83 -12.32
C ARG A 57 1.65 -26.82 -12.80
N ALA A 58 1.96 -26.81 -14.09
CA ALA A 58 3.00 -27.67 -14.67
C ALA A 58 4.43 -27.24 -14.31
N VAL A 59 4.61 -26.06 -13.71
CA VAL A 59 5.92 -25.54 -13.31
C VAL A 59 6.11 -25.75 -11.80
N PRO A 60 6.84 -26.80 -11.37
CA PRO A 60 7.12 -27.03 -9.96
C PRO A 60 8.13 -26.00 -9.44
N VAL A 61 7.93 -25.54 -8.21
CA VAL A 61 8.83 -24.64 -7.50
C VAL A 61 9.12 -25.22 -6.12
N ARG A 62 10.41 -25.26 -5.75
CA ARG A 62 10.86 -25.69 -4.43
C ARG A 62 11.27 -24.47 -3.61
N LEU A 63 10.61 -24.25 -2.48
CA LEU A 63 10.93 -23.19 -1.53
C LEU A 63 11.16 -23.83 -0.16
N LEU A 64 12.35 -23.63 0.42
CA LEU A 64 12.71 -24.18 1.73
C LEU A 64 12.39 -25.67 1.87
N GLY A 65 12.69 -26.46 0.84
CA GLY A 65 12.42 -27.91 0.80
C GLY A 65 10.97 -28.32 0.55
N HIS A 66 10.02 -27.38 0.51
CA HIS A 66 8.61 -27.66 0.24
C HIS A 66 8.29 -27.53 -1.25
N GLY A 67 7.57 -28.51 -1.79
CA GLY A 67 7.12 -28.51 -3.19
C GLY A 67 5.83 -27.72 -3.35
N HIS A 68 5.88 -26.68 -4.19
CA HIS A 68 4.74 -25.92 -4.65
C HIS A 68 4.71 -25.90 -6.18
N ASP A 69 3.64 -25.36 -6.76
CA ASP A 69 3.59 -25.02 -8.18
C ASP A 69 3.52 -23.50 -8.37
N MET A 70 3.82 -23.01 -9.57
CA MET A 70 3.80 -21.57 -9.85
C MET A 70 2.40 -20.95 -9.66
N ALA A 71 1.33 -21.73 -9.81
CA ALA A 71 -0.03 -21.25 -9.57
C ALA A 71 -0.27 -20.94 -8.09
N ALA A 72 0.18 -21.83 -7.19
CA ALA A 72 0.10 -21.64 -5.75
C ALA A 72 0.90 -20.39 -5.31
N LEU A 73 2.10 -20.19 -5.87
CA LEU A 73 2.92 -19.02 -5.54
C LEU A 73 2.31 -17.72 -6.04
N HIS A 74 1.88 -17.68 -7.30
CA HIS A 74 1.21 -16.50 -7.85
C HIS A 74 0.00 -16.09 -7.01
N GLN A 75 -0.82 -17.07 -6.62
CA GLN A 75 -1.98 -16.83 -5.77
C GLN A 75 -1.58 -16.37 -4.36
N GLY A 76 -0.58 -17.00 -3.76
CA GLY A 76 -0.05 -16.62 -2.45
C GLY A 76 0.49 -15.19 -2.43
N PHE A 77 1.36 -14.85 -3.38
CA PHE A 77 1.91 -13.50 -3.53
C PHE A 77 0.81 -12.46 -3.76
N SER A 78 -0.18 -12.77 -4.59
CA SER A 78 -1.31 -11.88 -4.85
C SER A 78 -2.06 -11.51 -3.57
N VAL A 79 -2.37 -12.50 -2.72
CA VAL A 79 -3.03 -12.27 -1.41
C VAL A 79 -2.12 -11.53 -0.44
N THR A 80 -0.84 -11.91 -0.35
CA THR A 80 0.14 -11.25 0.53
C THR A 80 0.31 -9.77 0.17
N MET A 81 0.41 -9.44 -1.13
CA MET A 81 0.50 -8.04 -1.58
C MET A 81 -0.74 -7.23 -1.19
N SER A 82 -1.94 -7.80 -1.33
CA SER A 82 -3.19 -7.20 -0.85
C SER A 82 -3.13 -6.89 0.65
N LEU A 83 -2.73 -7.86 1.47
CA LEU A 83 -2.65 -7.71 2.92
C LEU A 83 -1.60 -6.68 3.33
N LEU A 84 -0.45 -6.65 2.66
CA LEU A 84 0.59 -5.65 2.91
C LEU A 84 0.11 -4.25 2.56
N ALA A 85 -0.59 -4.06 1.45
CA ALA A 85 -1.14 -2.76 1.08
C ALA A 85 -2.22 -2.27 2.07
N VAL A 86 -3.14 -3.15 2.47
CA VAL A 86 -4.16 -2.84 3.49
C VAL A 86 -3.50 -2.55 4.84
N GLY A 87 -2.55 -3.39 5.26
CA GLY A 87 -1.82 -3.24 6.51
C GLY A 87 -1.05 -1.93 6.55
N TYR A 88 -0.28 -1.62 5.51
CA TYR A 88 0.47 -0.37 5.39
C TYR A 88 -0.43 0.87 5.46
N GLY A 89 -1.52 0.89 4.68
CA GLY A 89 -2.49 1.99 4.74
C GLY A 89 -3.17 2.11 6.10
N SER A 90 -3.59 0.99 6.70
CA SER A 90 -4.25 0.96 8.01
C SER A 90 -3.33 1.40 9.14
N LEU A 91 -2.06 0.98 9.12
CA LEU A 91 -1.04 1.41 10.09
C LEU A 91 -0.82 2.93 10.01
N ASN A 92 -0.80 3.51 8.80
CA ASN A 92 -0.71 4.96 8.64
C ASN A 92 -1.96 5.69 9.15
N LEU A 93 -3.16 5.16 8.92
CA LEU A 93 -4.39 5.71 9.46
C LEU A 93 -4.44 5.63 11.00
N LEU A 94 -3.97 4.51 11.56
CA LEU A 94 -3.86 4.31 13.00
C LEU A 94 -2.83 5.28 13.60
N ALA A 95 -1.64 5.40 13.01
CA ALA A 95 -0.60 6.33 13.42
C ALA A 95 -1.10 7.79 13.37
N LEU A 96 -1.86 8.16 12.32
CA LEU A 96 -2.46 9.49 12.21
C LEU A 96 -3.50 9.79 13.31
N ARG A 97 -4.16 8.75 13.83
CA ARG A 97 -5.12 8.85 14.93
C ARG A 97 -4.43 8.86 16.30
N ALA A 98 -3.47 7.97 16.51
CA ALA A 98 -2.83 7.73 17.81
C ALA A 98 -1.64 8.66 18.10
N ALA A 99 -0.86 8.99 17.07
CA ALA A 99 0.35 9.80 17.19
C ALA A 99 0.46 10.83 16.03
N PRO A 100 -0.53 11.74 15.87
CA PRO A 100 -0.57 12.69 14.75
C PRO A 100 0.67 13.60 14.67
N GLN A 101 1.31 13.88 15.81
CA GLN A 101 2.51 14.71 15.91
C GLN A 101 3.72 14.10 15.20
N ALA A 102 3.76 12.77 14.99
CA ALA A 102 4.84 12.08 14.29
C ALA A 102 4.98 12.60 12.84
N TYR A 103 3.87 12.89 12.17
CA TYR A 103 3.88 13.42 10.80
C TYR A 103 4.30 14.91 10.71
N GLN A 104 4.21 15.66 11.82
CA GLN A 104 4.69 17.05 11.89
C GLN A 104 6.16 17.13 12.27
N ARG A 105 6.58 16.35 13.27
CA ARG A 105 7.91 16.43 13.86
C ARG A 105 8.96 15.68 13.06
N ASP A 106 8.57 14.61 12.37
CA ASP A 106 9.50 13.77 11.63
C ASP A 106 9.18 13.73 10.14
N ARG A 107 9.92 14.53 9.38
CA ARG A 107 9.88 14.53 7.91
C ARG A 107 10.28 13.17 7.32
N SER A 108 11.06 12.36 8.03
CA SER A 108 11.53 11.05 7.57
C SER A 108 10.38 10.07 7.40
N LEU A 109 9.39 10.10 8.30
CA LEU A 109 8.19 9.27 8.19
C LEU A 109 7.39 9.62 6.92
N THR A 110 7.18 10.91 6.67
CA THR A 110 6.44 11.37 5.48
C THR A 110 7.24 11.15 4.20
N ALA A 111 8.57 11.25 4.25
CA ALA A 111 9.46 10.94 3.14
C ALA A 111 9.44 9.44 2.80
N LEU A 112 9.49 8.56 3.82
CA LEU A 112 9.37 7.12 3.63
C LEU A 112 8.02 6.75 2.99
N ASN A 113 6.93 7.35 3.47
CA ASN A 113 5.62 7.12 2.87
C ASN A 113 5.54 7.59 1.41
N THR A 114 6.19 8.70 1.10
CA THR A 114 6.30 9.20 -0.27
C THR A 114 7.11 8.24 -1.14
N ALA A 115 8.22 7.70 -0.63
CA ALA A 115 9.05 6.74 -1.34
C ALA A 115 8.27 5.43 -1.61
N VAL A 116 7.53 4.92 -0.62
CA VAL A 116 6.67 3.73 -0.78
C VAL A 116 5.57 3.98 -1.81
N ALA A 117 4.91 5.15 -1.77
CA ALA A 117 3.93 5.54 -2.79
C ALA A 117 4.54 5.70 -4.19
N GLY A 118 5.75 6.23 -4.28
CA GLY A 118 6.50 6.36 -5.52
C GLY A 118 6.84 5.01 -6.14
N ALA A 119 7.32 4.06 -5.32
CA ALA A 119 7.59 2.70 -5.74
C ALA A 119 6.31 1.99 -6.20
N GLY A 120 5.22 2.12 -5.44
CA GLY A 120 3.90 1.57 -5.81
C GLY A 120 3.40 2.11 -7.15
N PHE A 121 3.53 3.43 -7.37
CA PHE A 121 3.15 4.06 -8.63
C PHE A 121 4.03 3.60 -9.81
N ALA A 122 5.35 3.55 -9.64
CA ALA A 122 6.27 3.07 -10.67
C ALA A 122 5.97 1.62 -11.08
N ILE A 123 5.73 0.74 -10.10
CA ILE A 123 5.32 -0.65 -10.35
C ILE A 123 3.95 -0.69 -11.07
N SER A 124 3.01 0.17 -10.68
CA SER A 124 1.69 0.23 -11.31
C SER A 124 1.76 0.59 -12.80
N LEU A 125 2.65 1.51 -13.18
CA LEU A 125 2.85 1.90 -14.58
C LEU A 125 3.39 0.76 -15.44
N ALA A 126 4.25 -0.09 -14.87
CA ALA A 126 4.89 -1.16 -15.61
C ALA A 126 4.05 -2.44 -15.70
N ALA A 127 3.25 -2.73 -14.66
CA ALA A 127 2.69 -4.07 -14.47
C ALA A 127 1.16 -4.14 -14.40
N PHE A 128 0.45 -2.99 -14.36
CA PHE A 128 -0.98 -2.98 -14.09
C PHE A 128 -1.79 -2.19 -15.13
N PRO A 129 -3.08 -2.54 -15.32
CA PRO A 129 -4.00 -1.72 -16.10
C PRO A 129 -4.29 -0.38 -15.40
N THR A 130 -5.03 0.50 -16.07
CA THR A 130 -5.29 1.88 -15.63
C THR A 130 -5.78 2.04 -14.18
N PRO A 131 -6.68 1.21 -13.61
CA PRO A 131 -7.26 1.53 -12.29
C PRO A 131 -6.22 1.58 -11.15
N PRO A 132 -5.32 0.59 -10.98
CA PRO A 132 -4.20 0.71 -10.04
C PRO A 132 -3.31 1.95 -10.27
N VAL A 133 -3.02 2.30 -11.53
CA VAL A 133 -2.20 3.48 -11.87
C VAL A 133 -2.81 4.76 -11.32
N VAL A 134 -4.12 4.94 -11.49
CA VAL A 134 -4.84 6.12 -10.97
C VAL A 134 -4.81 6.15 -9.44
N ILE A 135 -5.07 5.01 -8.77
CA ILE A 135 -5.12 4.95 -7.31
C ILE A 135 -3.75 5.24 -6.69
N PHE A 136 -2.68 4.60 -7.20
CA PHE A 136 -1.33 4.84 -6.71
C PHE A 136 -0.82 6.24 -7.07
N GLY A 137 -1.17 6.76 -8.25
CA GLY A 137 -0.84 8.14 -8.64
C GLY A 137 -1.49 9.16 -7.69
N ALA A 138 -2.77 8.99 -7.38
CA ALA A 138 -3.48 9.84 -6.41
C ALA A 138 -2.86 9.73 -5.00
N GLY A 139 -2.48 8.52 -4.59
CA GLY A 139 -1.77 8.27 -3.33
C GLY A 139 -0.42 8.99 -3.29
N LEU A 140 0.37 8.90 -4.35
CA LEU A 140 1.67 9.57 -4.47
C LEU A 140 1.53 11.09 -4.41
N VAL A 141 0.59 11.68 -5.17
CA VAL A 141 0.33 13.13 -5.12
C VAL A 141 -0.03 13.58 -3.71
N ALA A 142 -0.86 12.80 -3.00
CA ALA A 142 -1.21 13.10 -1.62
C ALA A 142 -0.02 13.02 -0.66
N GLN A 143 0.87 12.02 -0.82
CA GLN A 143 2.06 11.91 0.02
C GLN A 143 3.11 12.99 -0.29
N LEU A 144 3.30 13.34 -1.57
CA LEU A 144 4.14 14.49 -1.98
C LEU A 144 3.61 15.79 -1.36
N ARG A 145 2.29 15.99 -1.37
CA ARG A 145 1.66 17.14 -0.71
C ARG A 145 1.87 17.11 0.80
N ALA A 146 1.74 15.95 1.44
CA ALA A 146 2.04 15.80 2.86
C ALA A 146 3.51 16.17 3.15
N LEU A 147 4.45 15.67 2.33
CA LEU A 147 5.88 15.95 2.46
C LEU A 147 6.20 17.45 2.28
N ALA A 148 5.51 18.13 1.37
CA ALA A 148 5.66 19.57 1.18
C ALA A 148 5.15 20.37 2.39
N LEU A 149 4.14 19.87 3.10
CA LEU A 149 3.54 20.51 4.29
C LEU A 149 4.28 20.19 5.59
N THR A 150 5.04 19.09 5.65
CA THR A 150 5.85 18.75 6.84
C THR A 150 7.10 19.63 6.89
N PRO A 151 7.30 20.44 7.95
CA PRO A 151 8.49 21.28 8.09
C PRO A 151 9.78 20.45 7.97
N GLY A 152 10.75 20.94 7.18
CA GLY A 152 12.10 20.40 7.21
C GLY A 152 12.74 20.71 8.56
N ARG A 153 13.44 19.74 9.16
CA ARG A 153 14.38 20.03 10.24
C ARG A 153 15.38 21.05 9.70
N ARG A 154 15.29 22.31 10.14
CA ARG A 154 16.47 23.18 10.14
C ARG A 154 17.44 22.50 11.12
N ARG A 155 18.46 21.86 10.57
CA ARG A 155 19.60 21.40 11.36
C ARG A 155 20.38 22.63 11.82
#